data_AF-A0A6G0UDG1-F1
#
_entry.id   AF-A0A6G0UDG1-F1
#
_cell.length_a   1.000
_cell.length_b   1.000
_cell.length_c   1.000
_cell.angle_alpha   90.00
_cell.angle_beta   90.00
_cell.angle_gamma   90.00
#
_symmetry.space_group_name_H-M   'P 1'
#
loop_
_entity.id
_entity.type
_entity.pdbx_description
1 polymer ?
#
loop_
_entity_poly.entity_id
_entity_poly.type
_entity_poly.pdbx_seq_one_letter_code
_entity_poly.pdbx_strand_id
1 'polypeptide(L)'
;CVTSGSLFLTADAFCNSNYNGHLMSIPNAFVNTFIAQTIDLSNTNETFSRYWIGVNDIAGTGWTNIDDGSNITYFDWASGESANSTESNGCVSVDLKGLWHNDDCFTSYSFVCEVPEVEIQSTTTLSPVPDICEGVDCGNGICIVAPGNKPVCKCYSCYQSDTNGKCTIHEPNPCDQFGEYCSNDGTCAVNSTDCSYYCKCNNRPPGCTTAVYCDPSDSSCPDSRIDIKGKRKWWLW
;
A
#
# COMPACT_ATOMS: atom_id res chain seq x y z
N CYS A 1 -15.82 2.63 2.76
CA CYS A 1 -16.53 1.58 3.52
C CYS A 1 -16.85 0.42 2.58
N VAL A 2 -16.76 -0.82 3.06
CA VAL A 2 -17.15 -2.02 2.29
C VAL A 2 -18.55 -2.44 2.72
N THR A 3 -19.48 -2.55 1.79
CA THR A 3 -20.89 -2.84 2.07
C THR A 3 -21.30 -4.21 1.49
N SER A 4 -22.34 -4.83 2.06
CA SER A 4 -22.86 -6.14 1.63
C SER A 4 -23.74 -6.03 0.37
N GLY A 5 -23.59 -7.01 -0.52
CA GLY A 5 -24.37 -7.32 -1.74
C GLY A 5 -25.38 -6.28 -2.27
N SER A 6 -25.04 -5.60 -3.36
CA SER A 6 -25.92 -4.68 -4.09
C SER A 6 -25.70 -4.78 -5.61
N LEU A 7 -26.71 -4.35 -6.38
CA LEU A 7 -26.59 -4.11 -7.82
C LEU A 7 -25.68 -2.90 -8.07
N PHE A 8 -25.09 -2.79 -9.25
CA PHE A 8 -24.12 -1.74 -9.57
C PHE A 8 -24.67 -0.31 -9.35
N LEU A 9 -25.76 0.05 -10.02
CA LEU A 9 -26.35 1.39 -9.90
C LEU A 9 -26.91 1.65 -8.49
N THR A 10 -27.40 0.61 -7.81
CA THR A 10 -27.87 0.73 -6.43
C THR A 10 -26.70 0.94 -5.45
N ALA A 11 -25.54 0.34 -5.74
CA ALA A 11 -24.33 0.50 -4.96
C ALA A 11 -23.78 1.93 -5.10
N ASP A 12 -23.75 2.46 -6.33
CA ASP A 12 -23.36 3.86 -6.55
C ASP A 12 -24.34 4.84 -5.88
N ALA A 13 -25.65 4.62 -6.04
CA ALA A 13 -26.67 5.43 -5.36
C ALA A 13 -26.52 5.39 -3.82
N PHE A 14 -26.09 4.25 -3.26
CA PHE A 14 -25.78 4.15 -1.84
C PHE A 14 -24.56 5.00 -1.46
N CYS A 15 -23.48 4.93 -2.23
CA CYS A 15 -22.30 5.77 -2.02
C CYS A 15 -22.64 7.26 -2.06
N ASN A 16 -23.46 7.65 -3.04
CA ASN A 16 -23.91 9.02 -3.21
C ASN A 16 -24.79 9.49 -2.03
N SER A 17 -25.79 8.69 -1.67
CA SER A 17 -26.76 9.08 -0.64
C SER A 17 -26.20 9.11 0.78
N ASN A 18 -25.24 8.23 1.09
CA ASN A 18 -24.72 8.09 2.47
C ASN A 18 -23.40 8.83 2.69
N TYR A 19 -22.61 9.03 1.63
CA TYR A 19 -21.25 9.55 1.76
C TYR A 19 -20.93 10.68 0.78
N ASN A 20 -21.92 11.14 0.00
CA ASN A 20 -21.71 12.17 -1.03
C ASN A 20 -20.57 11.79 -1.99
N GLY A 21 -20.43 10.49 -2.29
CA GLY A 21 -19.38 9.95 -3.14
C GLY A 21 -19.93 8.99 -4.17
N HIS A 22 -19.04 8.23 -4.78
CA HIS A 22 -19.37 7.31 -5.87
C HIS A 22 -18.68 5.96 -5.67
N LEU A 23 -19.01 4.98 -6.50
CA LEU A 23 -18.20 3.77 -6.57
C LEU A 23 -16.74 4.10 -6.92
N MET A 24 -15.82 3.35 -6.35
CA MET A 24 -14.41 3.71 -6.36
C MET A 24 -13.73 3.70 -7.74
N SER A 25 -13.01 4.76 -8.05
CA SER A 25 -12.16 4.89 -9.23
C SER A 25 -10.81 4.21 -9.02
N ILE A 26 -10.26 3.62 -10.08
CA ILE A 26 -8.91 3.02 -10.07
C ILE A 26 -8.09 3.59 -11.24
N PRO A 27 -7.39 4.72 -11.02
CA PRO A 27 -6.67 5.40 -12.10
C PRO A 27 -5.33 4.74 -12.47
N ASN A 28 -4.79 3.86 -11.62
CA ASN A 28 -3.49 3.23 -11.82
C ASN A 28 -3.29 1.97 -10.95
N ALA A 29 -2.20 1.25 -11.23
CA ALA A 29 -1.83 0.01 -10.55
C ALA A 29 -1.54 0.16 -9.05
N PHE A 30 -1.07 1.33 -8.60
CA PHE A 30 -0.85 1.58 -7.17
C PHE A 30 -2.18 1.58 -6.42
N VAL A 31 -3.18 2.31 -6.93
CA VAL A 31 -4.53 2.32 -6.34
C VAL A 31 -5.17 0.94 -6.42
N ASN A 32 -5.01 0.22 -7.53
CA ASN A 32 -5.55 -1.14 -7.69
C ASN A 32 -5.02 -2.09 -6.60
N THR A 33 -3.69 -2.08 -6.40
CA THR A 33 -3.03 -2.91 -5.39
C THR A 33 -3.47 -2.54 -3.97
N PHE A 34 -3.51 -1.24 -3.68
CA PHE A 34 -3.93 -0.73 -2.38
C PHE A 34 -5.36 -1.17 -2.02
N ILE A 35 -6.27 -1.12 -3.00
CA ILE A 35 -7.68 -1.50 -2.80
C ILE A 35 -7.85 -3.00 -2.68
N ALA A 36 -7.18 -3.82 -3.50
CA ALA A 36 -7.20 -5.27 -3.36
C ALA A 36 -6.77 -5.71 -1.95
N GLN A 37 -5.65 -5.15 -1.46
CA GLN A 37 -5.16 -5.43 -0.10
C GLN A 37 -6.14 -4.95 0.98
N THR A 38 -6.72 -3.77 0.82
CA THR A 38 -7.68 -3.22 1.79
C THR A 38 -8.95 -4.07 1.86
N ILE A 39 -9.45 -4.51 0.70
CA ILE A 39 -10.60 -5.40 0.60
C ILE A 39 -10.29 -6.73 1.29
N ASP A 40 -9.16 -7.36 0.96
CA ASP A 40 -8.75 -8.65 1.54
C ASP A 40 -8.65 -8.59 3.07
N LEU A 41 -8.01 -7.54 3.61
CA LEU A 41 -7.93 -7.31 5.06
C LEU A 41 -9.29 -7.07 5.72
N SER A 42 -10.25 -6.48 4.99
CA SER A 42 -11.60 -6.22 5.48
C SER A 42 -12.53 -7.43 5.37
N ASN A 43 -12.17 -8.45 4.59
CA ASN A 43 -12.99 -9.62 4.30
C ASN A 43 -12.81 -10.71 5.36
N THR A 44 -13.21 -10.41 6.60
CA THR A 44 -12.95 -11.25 7.78
C THR A 44 -13.72 -12.58 7.82
N ASN A 45 -14.67 -12.80 6.90
CA ASN A 45 -15.53 -13.99 6.86
C ASN A 45 -15.50 -14.72 5.50
N GLU A 46 -14.57 -14.38 4.60
CA GLU A 46 -14.42 -14.93 3.23
C GLU A 46 -15.73 -14.98 2.41
N THR A 47 -16.71 -14.16 2.75
CA THR A 47 -18.09 -14.34 2.27
C THR A 47 -18.28 -13.76 0.86
N PHE A 48 -17.36 -12.89 0.44
CA PHE A 48 -17.45 -12.16 -0.82
C PHE A 48 -16.12 -12.26 -1.57
N SER A 49 -16.18 -12.50 -2.88
CA SER A 49 -15.00 -12.60 -3.75
C SER A 49 -14.98 -11.52 -4.84
N ARG A 50 -16.03 -10.69 -4.92
CA ARG A 50 -16.26 -9.67 -5.95
C ARG A 50 -16.73 -8.38 -5.33
N TYR A 51 -16.18 -7.28 -5.82
CA TYR A 51 -16.49 -5.93 -5.34
C TYR A 51 -16.70 -4.97 -6.50
N TRP A 52 -17.84 -4.28 -6.56
CA TRP A 52 -18.06 -3.24 -7.56
C TRP A 52 -17.08 -2.10 -7.40
N ILE A 53 -16.53 -1.64 -8.53
CA ILE A 53 -15.72 -0.43 -8.68
C ILE A 53 -16.44 0.50 -9.66
N GLY A 54 -16.06 1.77 -9.72
CA GLY A 54 -16.75 2.82 -10.47
C GLY A 54 -16.59 2.76 -11.99
N VAL A 55 -16.41 1.59 -12.60
CA VAL A 55 -16.18 1.43 -14.05
C VAL A 55 -17.35 0.70 -14.71
N ASN A 56 -17.83 1.23 -15.83
CA ASN A 56 -18.94 0.65 -16.58
C ASN A 56 -18.90 0.99 -18.09
N ASP A 57 -19.61 0.21 -18.89
CA ASP A 57 -19.90 0.49 -20.31
C ASP A 57 -21.42 0.46 -20.58
N ILE A 58 -22.23 0.95 -19.63
CA ILE A 58 -23.71 0.93 -19.73
C ILE A 58 -24.20 1.72 -20.95
N ALA A 59 -23.46 2.76 -21.34
CA ALA A 59 -23.78 3.59 -22.50
C ALA A 59 -23.39 2.94 -23.84
N GLY A 60 -22.61 1.86 -23.83
CA GLY A 60 -22.11 1.19 -25.04
C GLY A 60 -21.12 2.04 -25.85
N THR A 61 -20.48 3.03 -25.22
CA THR A 61 -19.51 3.94 -25.85
C THR A 61 -18.07 3.67 -25.42
N GLY A 62 -17.86 2.62 -24.63
CA GLY A 62 -16.59 2.26 -24.00
C GLY A 62 -16.63 2.46 -22.47
N TRP A 63 -15.58 1.95 -21.82
CA TRP A 63 -15.43 1.99 -20.37
C TRP A 63 -15.28 3.41 -19.83
N THR A 64 -16.18 3.80 -18.92
CA THR A 64 -16.23 5.12 -18.29
C THR A 64 -16.32 5.03 -16.77
N ASN A 65 -15.88 6.09 -16.10
CA ASN A 65 -16.06 6.29 -14.67
C ASN A 65 -17.52 6.71 -14.38
N ILE A 66 -18.17 6.11 -13.37
CA ILE A 66 -19.54 6.44 -12.98
C ILE A 66 -19.67 7.83 -12.33
N ASP A 67 -18.60 8.34 -11.71
CA ASP A 67 -18.60 9.66 -11.07
C ASP A 67 -18.70 10.80 -12.10
N ASP A 68 -17.68 10.92 -12.96
CA ASP A 68 -17.51 12.06 -13.87
C ASP A 68 -17.71 11.71 -15.36
N GLY A 69 -17.95 10.44 -15.70
CA GLY A 69 -18.09 9.98 -17.08
C GLY A 69 -16.78 9.96 -17.87
N SER A 70 -15.62 10.14 -17.22
CA SER A 70 -14.32 10.12 -17.90
C SER A 70 -13.97 8.74 -18.44
N ASN A 71 -13.22 8.69 -19.54
CA ASN A 71 -12.76 7.44 -20.13
C ASN A 71 -11.71 6.77 -19.24
N ILE A 72 -11.80 5.44 -19.11
CA ILE A 72 -10.83 4.67 -18.33
C ILE A 72 -9.55 4.42 -19.13
N THR A 73 -8.40 4.69 -18.50
CA THR A 73 -7.06 4.53 -19.11
C THR A 73 -6.23 3.39 -18.53
N TYR A 74 -6.63 2.86 -17.36
CA TYR A 74 -5.97 1.76 -16.68
C TYR A 74 -6.93 0.59 -16.55
N PHE A 75 -6.43 -0.61 -16.78
CA PHE A 75 -7.19 -1.86 -16.68
C PHE A 75 -6.29 -2.96 -16.13
N ASP A 76 -6.87 -3.87 -15.35
CA ASP A 76 -6.18 -5.05 -14.83
C ASP A 76 -7.06 -6.30 -14.99
N TRP A 77 -7.54 -6.54 -16.21
CA TRP A 77 -8.47 -7.61 -16.52
C TRP A 77 -7.96 -8.99 -16.12
N ALA A 78 -8.84 -9.81 -15.56
CA ALA A 78 -8.55 -11.22 -15.35
C ALA A 78 -8.31 -11.96 -16.67
N SER A 79 -7.55 -13.07 -16.59
CA SER A 79 -7.25 -13.89 -17.77
C SER A 79 -8.52 -14.37 -18.46
N GLY A 80 -8.63 -14.10 -19.75
CA GLY A 80 -9.81 -14.44 -20.56
C GLY A 80 -10.82 -13.29 -20.71
N GLU A 81 -10.66 -12.22 -19.93
CA GLU A 81 -11.42 -10.99 -20.07
C GLU A 81 -10.57 -9.95 -20.78
N SER A 82 -11.19 -9.18 -21.69
CA SER A 82 -10.49 -8.16 -22.43
C SER A 82 -11.32 -6.90 -22.46
N ALA A 83 -10.68 -5.73 -22.54
CA ALA A 83 -11.39 -4.47 -22.77
C ALA A 83 -12.27 -4.50 -24.04
N ASN A 84 -12.01 -5.45 -24.95
CA ASN A 84 -12.73 -5.70 -26.19
C ASN A 84 -13.77 -6.83 -26.07
N SER A 85 -14.07 -7.36 -24.87
CA SER A 85 -15.20 -8.28 -24.72
C SER A 85 -16.48 -7.48 -24.91
N THR A 86 -16.95 -7.47 -26.15
CA THR A 86 -18.12 -6.76 -26.66
C THR A 86 -19.45 -7.31 -26.12
N GLU A 87 -19.48 -7.80 -24.88
CA GLU A 87 -20.73 -7.92 -24.13
C GLU A 87 -21.09 -6.51 -23.66
N SER A 88 -21.66 -5.75 -24.61
CA SER A 88 -22.12 -4.38 -24.46
C SER A 88 -23.01 -4.24 -23.23
N ASN A 89 -22.76 -3.22 -22.40
CA ASN A 89 -23.49 -2.86 -21.18
C ASN A 89 -23.04 -3.57 -19.89
N GLY A 90 -21.75 -3.86 -19.77
CA GLY A 90 -21.15 -4.45 -18.58
C GLY A 90 -20.81 -3.46 -17.46
N CYS A 91 -20.69 -3.99 -16.25
CA CYS A 91 -20.21 -3.28 -15.07
C CYS A 91 -18.99 -4.00 -14.50
N VAL A 92 -18.04 -3.24 -13.95
CA VAL A 92 -16.76 -3.85 -13.56
C VAL A 92 -16.70 -4.13 -12.06
N SER A 93 -16.37 -5.38 -11.73
CA SER A 93 -15.99 -5.78 -10.38
C SER A 93 -14.51 -6.09 -10.28
N VAL A 94 -13.96 -6.00 -9.07
CA VAL A 94 -12.60 -6.39 -8.73
C VAL A 94 -12.60 -7.58 -7.76
N ASP A 95 -11.66 -8.49 -7.94
CA ASP A 95 -11.44 -9.63 -7.04
C ASP A 95 -10.38 -9.34 -5.96
N LEU A 96 -10.19 -10.29 -5.04
CA LEU A 96 -9.21 -10.15 -3.95
C LEU A 96 -7.75 -10.06 -4.41
N LYS A 97 -7.47 -10.40 -5.67
CA LYS A 97 -6.14 -10.30 -6.30
C LYS A 97 -5.96 -8.99 -7.07
N GLY A 98 -6.99 -8.14 -7.11
CA GLY A 98 -6.99 -6.90 -7.89
C GLY A 98 -7.33 -7.10 -9.37
N LEU A 99 -7.79 -8.29 -9.78
CA LEU A 99 -8.15 -8.55 -11.17
C LEU A 99 -9.59 -8.11 -11.45
N TRP A 100 -9.78 -7.49 -12.61
CA TRP A 100 -11.03 -6.89 -13.03
C TRP A 100 -11.87 -7.85 -13.84
N HIS A 101 -13.18 -7.76 -13.64
CA HIS A 101 -14.17 -8.60 -14.27
C HIS A 101 -15.30 -7.77 -14.87
N ASN A 102 -15.65 -8.04 -16.12
CA ASN A 102 -16.82 -7.54 -16.81
C ASN A 102 -18.01 -8.43 -16.44
N ASP A 103 -18.80 -7.95 -15.48
CA ASP A 103 -19.94 -8.68 -14.93
C ASP A 103 -21.26 -8.02 -15.32
N ASP A 104 -22.35 -8.81 -15.23
CA ASP A 104 -23.71 -8.31 -15.37
C ASP A 104 -24.01 -7.32 -14.23
N CYS A 105 -24.33 -6.07 -14.58
CA CYS A 105 -24.69 -4.98 -13.67
C CYS A 105 -25.83 -5.32 -12.70
N PHE A 106 -26.67 -6.32 -13.03
CA PHE A 106 -27.77 -6.81 -12.21
C PHE A 106 -27.36 -7.94 -11.24
N THR A 107 -26.07 -8.27 -11.19
CA THR A 107 -25.53 -9.18 -10.18
C THR A 107 -25.33 -8.44 -8.85
N SER A 108 -25.58 -9.15 -7.74
CA SER A 108 -25.37 -8.59 -6.41
C SER A 108 -23.95 -8.88 -5.92
N TYR A 109 -23.15 -7.82 -5.76
CA TYR A 109 -21.79 -7.89 -5.20
C TYR A 109 -21.60 -6.90 -4.06
N SER A 110 -20.59 -7.15 -3.24
CA SER A 110 -20.08 -6.12 -2.35
C SER A 110 -19.50 -4.95 -3.15
N PHE A 111 -19.21 -3.82 -2.51
CA PHE A 111 -18.74 -2.64 -3.22
C PHE A 111 -17.95 -1.70 -2.32
N VAL A 112 -17.15 -0.84 -2.96
CA VAL A 112 -16.30 0.16 -2.30
C VAL A 112 -16.70 1.55 -2.76
N CYS A 113 -17.05 2.42 -1.80
CA CYS A 113 -17.28 3.83 -2.08
C CYS A 113 -15.97 4.62 -2.01
N GLU A 114 -15.70 5.42 -3.04
CA GLU A 114 -14.79 6.55 -2.99
C GLU A 114 -15.59 7.78 -2.54
N VAL A 115 -15.06 8.47 -1.55
CA VAL A 115 -15.70 9.66 -0.98
C VAL A 115 -14.81 10.85 -1.31
N PRO A 116 -15.37 12.00 -1.70
CA PRO A 116 -14.58 13.19 -1.89
C PRO A 116 -13.80 13.45 -0.61
N GLU A 117 -12.52 13.80 -0.75
CA GLU A 117 -11.85 14.48 0.33
C GLU A 117 -12.73 15.68 0.65
N VAL A 118 -13.28 15.73 1.86
CA VAL A 118 -14.11 16.87 2.28
C VAL A 118 -13.25 18.08 1.98
N GLU A 119 -13.61 18.87 0.96
CA GLU A 119 -13.15 20.23 0.87
C GLU A 119 -13.68 20.87 2.15
N ILE A 120 -12.86 20.86 3.18
CA ILE A 120 -13.02 21.78 4.28
C ILE A 120 -12.83 23.11 3.58
N GLN A 121 -13.95 23.71 3.14
CA GLN A 121 -13.98 25.08 2.68
C GLN A 121 -13.19 25.84 3.73
N SER A 122 -12.01 26.30 3.31
CA SER A 122 -11.04 26.96 4.15
C SER A 122 -11.53 28.38 4.43
N THR A 123 -12.70 28.48 5.05
CA THR A 123 -13.39 29.71 5.45
C THR A 123 -13.78 29.67 6.92
N THR A 124 -13.00 28.94 7.73
CA THR A 124 -12.91 29.27 9.15
C THR A 124 -11.44 29.25 9.54
N THR A 125 -10.88 30.44 9.80
CA THR A 125 -9.73 30.62 10.69
C THR A 125 -10.10 30.08 12.07
N LEU A 126 -10.14 28.75 12.20
CA LEU A 126 -9.94 28.09 13.47
C LEU A 126 -8.43 27.97 13.63
N SER A 127 -7.93 28.45 14.76
CA SER A 127 -6.56 28.23 15.23
C SER A 127 -6.16 26.79 14.92
N PRO A 128 -4.94 26.53 14.39
CA PRO A 128 -4.52 25.17 14.07
C PRO A 128 -4.81 24.29 15.28
N VAL A 129 -5.61 23.24 15.08
CA VAL A 129 -5.72 22.17 16.07
C VAL A 129 -4.28 21.72 16.29
N PRO A 130 -3.74 21.82 17.52
CA PRO A 130 -2.36 21.42 17.76
C PRO A 130 -2.20 19.98 17.29
N ASP A 131 -1.30 19.75 16.34
CA ASP A 131 -0.96 18.39 15.95
C ASP A 131 -0.30 17.74 17.18
N ILE A 132 -1.01 16.76 17.75
CA ILE A 132 -0.59 16.06 18.98
C ILE A 132 0.73 15.31 18.77
N CYS A 133 1.05 14.97 17.52
CA CYS A 133 2.29 14.34 17.11
C CYS A 133 3.35 15.35 16.61
N GLU A 134 3.07 16.66 16.63
CA GLU A 134 4.04 17.68 16.21
C GLU A 134 5.28 17.66 17.12
N GLY A 135 6.45 17.43 16.52
CA GLY A 135 7.72 17.36 17.24
C GLY A 135 7.98 16.06 18.02
N VAL A 136 7.13 15.03 17.87
CA VAL A 136 7.34 13.72 18.49
C VAL A 136 8.26 12.86 17.61
N ASP A 137 9.47 12.57 18.10
CA ASP A 137 10.42 11.67 17.44
C ASP A 137 10.28 10.22 17.96
N CYS A 138 9.56 9.40 17.19
CA CYS A 138 9.40 7.98 17.50
C CYS A 138 10.57 7.09 17.05
N GLY A 139 11.59 7.64 16.38
CA GLY A 139 12.68 6.85 15.80
C GLY A 139 12.16 5.82 14.78
N ASN A 140 12.37 4.53 15.05
CA ASN A 140 11.93 3.42 14.18
C ASN A 140 10.45 3.05 14.42
N GLY A 141 9.58 4.04 14.44
CA GLY A 141 8.15 3.87 14.66
C GLY A 141 7.35 5.07 14.18
N ILE A 142 6.04 4.99 14.34
CA ILE A 142 5.09 6.05 13.96
C ILE A 142 4.41 6.62 15.21
N CYS A 143 4.19 7.93 15.24
CA CYS A 143 3.35 8.55 16.27
C CYS A 143 1.87 8.32 15.93
N ILE A 144 1.12 7.85 16.91
CA ILE A 144 -0.34 7.70 16.84
C ILE A 144 -0.99 8.39 18.05
N VAL A 145 -2.20 8.90 17.87
CA VAL A 145 -2.97 9.52 18.97
C VAL A 145 -3.76 8.43 19.69
N ALA A 146 -3.43 8.19 20.96
CA ALA A 146 -4.13 7.26 21.83
C ALA A 146 -5.35 7.91 22.53
N PRO A 147 -6.27 7.12 23.11
CA PRO A 147 -7.40 7.66 23.88
C PRO A 147 -6.93 8.66 24.95
N GLY A 148 -7.57 9.84 24.97
CA GLY A 148 -7.19 10.94 25.86
C GLY A 148 -6.20 11.95 25.26
N ASN A 149 -6.08 12.02 23.92
CA ASN A 149 -5.23 12.98 23.19
C ASN A 149 -3.75 12.92 23.58
N LYS A 150 -3.22 11.70 23.73
CA LYS A 150 -1.80 11.49 24.07
C LYS A 150 -1.05 10.93 22.86
N PRO A 151 0.11 11.48 22.50
CA PRO A 151 0.96 10.88 21.48
C PRO A 151 1.55 9.58 22.03
N VAL A 152 1.51 8.53 21.22
CA VAL A 152 2.10 7.23 21.53
C VAL A 152 2.89 6.76 20.31
N CYS A 153 4.14 6.37 20.52
CA CYS A 153 4.93 5.76 19.47
C CYS A 153 4.58 4.28 19.32
N LYS A 154 4.09 3.93 18.15
CA LYS A 154 3.93 2.53 17.74
C LYS A 154 5.16 2.11 16.95
N CYS A 155 5.91 1.16 17.52
CA CYS A 155 7.13 0.67 16.91
C CYS A 155 6.85 -0.27 15.73
N TYR A 156 7.73 -0.23 14.73
CA TYR A 156 7.72 -1.23 13.68
C TYR A 156 8.08 -2.62 14.24
N SER A 157 7.79 -3.68 13.49
CA SER A 157 8.22 -5.02 13.87
C SER A 157 9.72 -5.01 14.16
N CYS A 158 10.16 -5.80 15.14
CA CYS A 158 11.56 -5.88 15.60
C CYS A 158 12.04 -4.70 16.48
N TYR A 159 11.21 -3.68 16.71
CA TYR A 159 11.52 -2.57 17.60
C TYR A 159 10.58 -2.58 18.82
N GLN A 160 11.12 -2.26 20.00
CA GLN A 160 10.40 -2.10 21.25
C GLN A 160 10.52 -0.67 21.77
N SER A 161 9.46 -0.21 22.43
CA SER A 161 9.49 1.06 23.13
C SER A 161 10.48 0.97 24.28
N ASP A 162 11.45 1.88 24.32
CA ASP A 162 12.26 2.10 25.51
C ASP A 162 11.44 2.75 26.62
N THR A 163 12.08 3.00 27.77
CA THR A 163 11.46 3.68 28.92
C THR A 163 11.03 5.12 28.63
N ASN A 164 11.52 5.72 27.55
CA ASN A 164 11.20 7.08 27.12
C ASN A 164 10.14 7.10 26.01
N GLY A 165 9.59 5.94 25.61
CA GLY A 165 8.60 5.85 24.55
C GLY A 165 9.19 5.81 23.14
N LYS A 166 10.52 5.74 22.97
CA LYS A 166 11.18 5.73 21.66
C LYS A 166 11.38 4.31 21.17
N CYS A 167 11.16 4.08 19.88
CA CYS A 167 11.29 2.75 19.29
C CYS A 167 12.76 2.40 19.04
N THR A 168 13.26 1.49 19.87
CA THR A 168 14.62 0.98 19.86
C THR A 168 14.61 -0.49 19.47
N ILE A 169 15.72 -1.01 18.95
CA ILE A 169 15.77 -2.36 18.41
C ILE A 169 15.62 -3.39 19.54
N HIS A 170 14.86 -4.46 19.27
CA HIS A 170 14.75 -5.59 20.19
C HIS A 170 16.08 -6.35 20.26
N GLU A 171 16.52 -6.72 21.47
CA GLU A 171 17.71 -7.57 21.64
C GLU A 171 17.37 -9.04 21.39
N PRO A 172 18.21 -9.79 20.65
CA PRO A 172 19.53 -9.40 20.15
C PRO A 172 19.46 -8.57 18.87
N ASN A 173 20.17 -7.45 18.85
CA ASN A 173 20.27 -6.58 17.68
C ASN A 173 21.20 -7.23 16.62
N PRO A 174 20.68 -7.53 15.41
CA PRO A 174 21.47 -8.06 14.30
C PRO A 174 22.68 -7.20 13.93
N CYS A 175 22.57 -5.87 14.06
CA CYS A 175 23.68 -4.98 13.75
C CYS A 175 24.80 -4.99 14.78
N ASP A 176 24.55 -5.41 16.02
CA ASP A 176 25.62 -5.56 17.01
C ASP A 176 26.46 -6.82 16.73
N GLN A 177 25.87 -7.81 16.07
CA GLN A 177 26.55 -9.06 15.70
C GLN A 177 27.19 -9.00 14.30
N PHE A 178 26.53 -8.33 13.35
CA PHE A 178 26.90 -8.37 11.93
C PHE A 178 27.25 -6.99 11.35
N GLY A 179 27.21 -5.92 12.16
CA GLY A 179 27.49 -4.56 11.68
C GLY A 179 28.92 -4.34 11.20
N GLU A 180 29.89 -5.11 11.71
CA GLU A 180 31.29 -5.07 11.26
C GLU A 180 31.47 -5.49 9.79
N TYR A 181 30.51 -6.24 9.22
CA TYR A 181 30.54 -6.62 7.80
C TYR A 181 30.14 -5.47 6.87
N CYS A 182 29.55 -4.41 7.41
CA CYS A 182 29.36 -3.18 6.66
C CYS A 182 30.72 -2.48 6.55
N SER A 183 31.31 -2.54 5.35
CA SER A 183 32.54 -1.81 4.99
C SER A 183 32.46 -0.33 5.42
N ASN A 184 33.60 0.37 5.48
CA ASN A 184 33.69 1.78 5.88
C ASN A 184 32.74 2.75 5.14
N ASP A 185 32.23 2.35 3.97
CA ASP A 185 31.30 3.13 3.16
C ASP A 185 29.82 2.86 3.46
N GLY A 186 29.49 2.00 4.44
CA GLY A 186 28.12 1.64 4.82
C GLY A 186 27.86 1.66 6.33
N THR A 187 26.60 1.87 6.71
CA THR A 187 26.06 1.75 8.06
C THR A 187 25.08 0.58 8.12
N CYS A 188 25.20 -0.26 9.14
CA CYS A 188 24.23 -1.33 9.37
C CYS A 188 22.85 -0.77 9.74
N ALA A 189 21.81 -1.30 9.13
CA ALA A 189 20.43 -1.00 9.42
C ALA A 189 19.61 -2.29 9.50
N VAL A 190 18.49 -2.26 10.22
CA VAL A 190 17.62 -3.43 10.39
C VAL A 190 16.31 -3.21 9.66
N ASN A 191 15.91 -4.21 8.88
CA ASN A 191 14.66 -4.24 8.14
C ASN A 191 13.51 -4.35 9.13
N SER A 192 12.61 -3.37 9.06
CA SER A 192 11.44 -3.22 9.93
C SER A 192 10.34 -4.26 9.68
N THR A 193 10.45 -5.07 8.63
CA THR A 193 9.43 -6.08 8.28
C THR A 193 9.83 -7.49 8.73
N ASP A 194 11.10 -7.86 8.59
CA ASP A 194 11.58 -9.24 8.79
C ASP A 194 12.77 -9.36 9.78
N CYS A 195 13.14 -8.27 10.44
CA CYS A 195 14.19 -8.21 11.47
C CYS A 195 15.61 -8.54 10.98
N SER A 196 15.86 -8.54 9.69
CA SER A 196 17.21 -8.76 9.15
C SER A 196 18.08 -7.52 9.16
N TYR A 197 19.40 -7.72 9.14
CA TYR A 197 20.33 -6.63 8.92
C TYR A 197 20.64 -6.44 7.43
N TYR A 198 20.92 -5.21 7.05
CA TYR A 198 21.44 -4.85 5.74
C TYR A 198 22.42 -3.67 5.89
N CYS A 199 23.37 -3.56 4.97
CA CYS A 199 24.30 -2.43 4.94
C CYS A 199 23.77 -1.32 4.03
N LYS A 200 23.53 -0.15 4.60
CA LYS A 200 23.12 1.07 3.88
C LYS A 200 24.34 1.92 3.55
N CYS A 201 24.54 2.31 2.29
CA CYS A 201 25.67 3.21 1.95
C CYS A 201 25.57 4.58 2.65
N ASN A 202 26.68 5.06 3.21
CA ASN A 202 26.79 6.33 3.93
C ASN A 202 26.84 7.56 3.00
N ASN A 203 27.48 7.39 1.84
CA ASN A 203 27.52 8.37 0.77
C ASN A 203 27.06 7.69 -0.52
N ARG A 204 26.58 8.46 -1.49
CA ARG A 204 26.20 7.97 -2.83
C ARG A 204 27.33 8.23 -3.82
N PRO A 205 28.50 7.54 -3.76
CA PRO A 205 29.48 7.61 -4.84
C PRO A 205 28.88 6.93 -6.08
N PRO A 206 29.43 7.20 -7.28
CA PRO A 206 28.98 6.56 -8.52
C PRO A 206 29.34 5.06 -8.48
N GLY A 207 28.47 4.25 -7.87
CA GLY A 207 28.72 2.83 -7.62
C GLY A 207 27.77 2.16 -6.61
N CYS A 208 27.11 2.90 -5.70
CA CYS A 208 26.09 2.33 -4.82
C CYS A 208 24.75 2.23 -5.56
N THR A 209 24.38 1.02 -5.99
CA THR A 209 23.00 0.66 -6.33
C THR A 209 22.55 -0.39 -5.31
N THR A 210 21.47 -0.10 -4.57
CA THR A 210 20.65 -1.03 -3.73
C THR A 210 21.33 -1.91 -2.66
N ALA A 211 20.76 -1.90 -1.44
CA ALA A 211 21.18 -2.76 -0.33
C ALA A 211 20.94 -4.25 -0.66
N VAL A 212 21.94 -5.10 -0.42
CA VAL A 212 21.84 -6.56 -0.60
C VAL A 212 21.65 -7.22 0.76
N TYR A 213 20.73 -8.18 0.82
CA TYR A 213 20.44 -9.02 1.96
C TYR A 213 21.34 -10.27 1.89
N CYS A 214 22.13 -10.56 2.92
CA CYS A 214 23.01 -11.72 2.94
C CYS A 214 22.62 -12.67 4.09
N ASP A 215 22.05 -13.83 3.74
CA ASP A 215 21.78 -14.92 4.68
C ASP A 215 23.11 -15.63 5.04
N PRO A 216 23.46 -15.76 6.34
CA PRO A 216 24.69 -16.43 6.77
C PRO A 216 24.75 -17.94 6.45
N SER A 217 23.60 -18.57 6.13
CA SER A 217 23.50 -20.00 5.83
C SER A 217 23.67 -20.33 4.34
N ASP A 218 23.73 -19.30 3.48
CA ASP A 218 23.87 -19.49 2.04
C ASP A 218 25.35 -19.53 1.62
N SER A 219 25.80 -20.72 1.20
CA SER A 219 27.14 -20.97 0.64
C SER A 219 27.48 -20.19 -0.63
N SER A 220 26.51 -19.47 -1.20
CA SER A 220 26.71 -18.56 -2.33
C SER A 220 27.21 -17.16 -1.92
N CYS A 221 27.24 -16.84 -0.62
CA CYS A 221 27.95 -15.66 -0.12
C CYS A 221 29.46 -15.89 -0.28
N PRO A 222 30.16 -15.11 -1.13
CA PRO A 222 31.59 -15.32 -1.33
C PRO A 222 32.33 -14.98 -0.04
N ASP A 223 32.96 -15.98 0.55
CA ASP A 223 34.00 -15.85 1.55
C ASP A 223 35.20 -15.13 0.89
N SER A 224 35.11 -13.80 0.78
CA SER A 224 36.17 -13.01 0.16
C SER A 224 36.40 -11.73 0.95
N ARG A 225 37.44 -11.84 1.79
CA ARG A 225 38.31 -10.74 2.21
C ARG A 225 38.40 -9.68 1.10
N ILE A 226 38.20 -8.45 1.53
CA ILE A 226 38.24 -7.19 0.78
C ILE A 226 39.50 -7.08 -0.10
N ASP A 227 39.33 -6.89 -1.41
CA ASP A 227 40.13 -5.94 -2.20
C ASP A 227 39.42 -5.66 -3.54
N ILE A 228 39.16 -4.38 -3.86
CA ILE A 228 38.87 -3.97 -5.23
C ILE A 228 40.12 -3.32 -5.81
N LYS A 229 41.13 -4.15 -6.13
CA LYS A 229 41.88 -3.97 -7.36
C LYS A 229 41.29 -4.85 -8.45
N GLY A 230 40.24 -4.33 -9.06
CA GLY A 230 39.87 -4.68 -10.42
C GLY A 230 38.91 -5.85 -10.58
N LYS A 231 37.71 -5.49 -11.06
CA LYS A 231 36.85 -6.29 -11.95
C LYS A 231 36.37 -7.64 -11.38
N ARG A 232 35.14 -7.65 -10.88
CA ARG A 232 33.95 -8.19 -11.56
C ARG A 232 32.69 -7.81 -10.77
N LYS A 233 31.68 -7.32 -11.50
CA LYS A 233 30.36 -6.93 -10.99
C LYS A 233 29.40 -8.10 -11.21
N TRP A 234 28.60 -8.43 -10.21
CA TRP A 234 27.36 -9.17 -10.43
C TRP A 234 26.25 -8.50 -9.62
N TRP A 235 25.18 -8.14 -10.33
CA TRP A 235 23.90 -7.64 -9.84
C TRP A 235 22.85 -8.63 -10.33
N LEU A 236 21.82 -8.92 -9.55
CA LEU A 236 20.62 -9.59 -10.04
C LEU A 236 19.42 -8.65 -9.85
N TRP A 237 18.50 -8.75 -10.81
CA TRP A 237 17.28 -7.97 -10.94
C TRP A 237 16.40 -8.00 -9.70
#